data_AF-A0A7Y4THU3-F1
#
_entry.id   AF-A0A7Y4THU3-F1
#
_cell.length_a   1.000
_cell.length_b   1.000
_cell.length_c   1.000
_cell.angle_alpha   90.00
_cell.angle_beta   90.00
_cell.angle_gamma   90.00
#
_symmetry.space_group_name_H-M   'P 1'
#
loop_
_entity.id
_entity.type
_entity.pdbx_description
1 polymer ?
#
loop_
_entity_poly.entity_id
_entity_poly.type
_entity_poly.pdbx_seq_one_letter_code
_entity_poly.pdbx_strand_id
1 'polypeptide(L)'
;MWRTDRALVLLLLLTLCATAGLAQGRAAATRTEAATFACPSPLGMGLATGRSYCDVLTGREQAEGILIDLPPHTGPLTLSFDLHNRHTYSEDLIRGNRAFRQYTATIGVLTADNTLITRAIIQSEFRVAGDLLDRIGGGAGPGGVKAVAPTGTEPIVVTIPAGESRVSILGEKLTVIRPDGTDNFTAPGRPIALISNVMLEY
;
A
#
# COMPACT_ATOMS: atom_id res chain seq x y z
N MET A 1 45.16 -88.10 -14.67
CA MET A 1 44.08 -87.17 -15.09
C MET A 1 44.21 -85.89 -14.26
N TRP A 2 44.51 -84.77 -14.95
CA TRP A 2 44.30 -83.32 -14.64
C TRP A 2 44.82 -82.74 -13.30
N ARG A 3 45.90 -81.93 -13.27
CA ARG A 3 46.08 -80.47 -13.58
C ARG A 3 45.28 -79.54 -12.63
N THR A 4 45.92 -78.91 -11.62
CA THR A 4 46.62 -77.59 -11.55
C THR A 4 45.74 -76.35 -11.35
N ASP A 5 45.96 -75.68 -10.21
CA ASP A 5 46.20 -74.23 -9.97
C ASP A 5 45.25 -73.11 -10.43
N ARG A 6 45.21 -72.08 -9.55
CA ARG A 6 44.98 -70.61 -9.73
C ARG A 6 43.69 -70.08 -9.09
N ALA A 7 43.75 -69.32 -7.99
CA ALA A 7 44.24 -67.95 -7.81
C ALA A 7 43.31 -66.86 -8.39
N LEU A 8 42.60 -66.20 -7.46
CA LEU A 8 42.42 -64.74 -7.28
C LEU A 8 42.19 -63.85 -8.51
N VAL A 9 40.96 -63.35 -8.73
CA VAL A 9 40.65 -62.05 -9.39
C VAL A 9 39.28 -61.54 -8.87
N LEU A 10 39.25 -60.62 -7.90
CA LEU A 10 38.88 -59.20 -8.04
C LEU A 10 37.68 -58.89 -8.98
N LEU A 11 36.52 -58.50 -8.42
CA LEU A 11 35.58 -57.65 -9.13
C LEU A 11 35.01 -56.55 -8.22
N LEU A 12 35.49 -55.34 -8.48
CA LEU A 12 34.98 -54.04 -8.04
C LEU A 12 33.50 -53.89 -8.46
N LEU A 13 32.62 -53.56 -7.51
CA LEU A 13 31.32 -52.95 -7.78
C LEU A 13 31.33 -51.50 -7.29
N LEU A 14 31.75 -50.62 -8.19
CA LEU A 14 31.53 -49.17 -8.14
C LEU A 14 30.10 -48.91 -8.62
N THR A 15 29.21 -48.50 -7.73
CA THR A 15 27.95 -47.84 -8.12
C THR A 15 27.98 -46.40 -7.63
N LEU A 16 28.08 -45.50 -8.60
CA LEU A 16 28.02 -44.05 -8.50
C LEU A 16 26.74 -43.62 -7.77
N CYS A 17 26.86 -43.05 -6.57
CA CYS A 17 25.83 -42.15 -6.06
C CYS A 17 25.96 -40.82 -6.79
N ALA A 18 25.03 -40.56 -7.72
CA ALA A 18 24.88 -39.27 -8.37
C ALA A 18 24.57 -38.21 -7.31
N THR A 19 25.49 -37.28 -7.08
CA THR A 19 25.22 -36.09 -6.28
C THR A 19 24.37 -35.14 -7.10
N ALA A 20 23.04 -35.23 -6.93
CA ALA A 20 22.13 -34.17 -7.31
C ALA A 20 22.47 -32.94 -6.45
N GLY A 21 23.28 -32.04 -7.00
CA GLY A 21 23.54 -30.75 -6.42
C GLY A 21 22.24 -29.95 -6.43
N LEU A 22 21.56 -29.91 -5.28
CA LEU A 22 20.60 -28.86 -4.98
C LEU A 22 21.38 -27.56 -5.00
N ALA A 23 21.31 -26.85 -6.13
CA ALA A 23 21.63 -25.43 -6.17
C ALA A 23 20.57 -24.72 -5.32
N GLN A 24 20.82 -24.68 -4.00
CA GLN A 24 20.10 -23.81 -3.09
C GLN A 24 20.44 -22.38 -3.52
N GLY A 25 19.64 -21.81 -4.42
CA GLY A 25 19.68 -20.38 -4.70
C GLY A 25 19.53 -19.68 -3.36
N ARG A 26 20.55 -18.93 -2.94
CA ARG A 26 20.43 -18.04 -1.79
C ARG A 26 19.27 -17.11 -2.11
N ALA A 27 18.16 -17.23 -1.38
CA ALA A 27 17.12 -16.22 -1.41
C ALA A 27 17.82 -14.88 -1.12
N ALA A 28 17.73 -13.95 -2.06
CA ALA A 28 18.24 -12.61 -1.84
C ALA A 28 17.60 -12.07 -0.56
N ALA A 29 18.39 -11.42 0.29
CA ALA A 29 17.85 -10.83 1.51
C ALA A 29 16.88 -9.72 1.08
N THR A 30 15.61 -9.89 1.43
CA THR A 30 14.59 -8.89 1.12
C THR A 30 14.89 -7.60 1.86
N ARG A 31 14.93 -6.48 1.13
CA ARG A 31 15.17 -5.15 1.67
C ARG A 31 13.84 -4.43 1.81
N THR A 32 13.54 -3.95 3.01
CA THR A 32 12.38 -3.09 3.27
C THR A 32 12.82 -1.65 3.52
N GLU A 33 12.24 -0.69 2.80
CA GLU A 33 12.53 0.73 2.99
C GLU A 33 11.32 1.63 2.74
N ALA A 34 11.36 2.85 3.26
CA ALA A 34 10.34 3.85 3.00
C ALA A 34 10.39 4.30 1.54
N ALA A 35 9.23 4.35 0.89
CA ALA A 35 9.14 4.76 -0.50
C ALA A 35 9.43 6.25 -0.66
N THR A 36 10.12 6.62 -1.75
CA THR A 36 10.14 8.01 -2.20
C THR A 36 8.96 8.24 -3.14
N PHE A 37 8.15 9.25 -2.86
CA PHE A 37 6.95 9.53 -3.66
C PHE A 37 6.66 11.03 -3.78
N ALA A 38 6.08 11.41 -4.92
CA ALA A 38 5.57 12.75 -5.15
C ALA A 38 4.09 12.81 -4.78
N CYS A 39 3.78 13.61 -3.77
CA CYS A 39 2.42 13.85 -3.31
C CYS A 39 1.86 15.13 -3.93
N PRO A 40 0.84 15.06 -4.82
CA PRO A 40 0.26 16.26 -5.46
C PRO A 40 -0.52 17.14 -4.48
N SER A 41 -1.06 16.56 -3.40
CA SER A 41 -1.84 17.27 -2.37
C SER A 41 -1.42 16.80 -0.97
N PRO A 42 -0.32 17.33 -0.41
CA PRO A 42 0.10 16.99 0.94
C PRO A 42 -0.90 17.52 1.97
N LEU A 43 -1.44 16.63 2.79
CA LEU A 43 -2.36 17.04 3.85
C LEU A 43 -1.58 17.58 5.06
N GLY A 44 -0.53 16.88 5.48
CA GLY A 44 0.35 17.28 6.57
C GLY A 44 0.79 16.11 7.46
N MET A 45 1.38 16.44 8.60
CA MET A 45 1.85 15.48 9.60
C MET A 45 0.80 15.25 10.68
N GLY A 46 0.58 13.99 11.04
CA GLY A 46 -0.21 13.59 12.20
C GLY A 46 0.48 13.98 13.50
N LEU A 47 -0.25 14.63 14.40
CA LEU A 47 0.30 15.15 15.65
C LEU A 47 0.56 14.05 16.68
N ALA A 48 -0.22 12.98 16.68
CA ALA A 48 -0.04 11.86 17.58
C ALA A 48 0.94 10.82 17.02
N THR A 49 0.83 10.52 15.71
CA THR A 49 1.59 9.43 15.08
C THR A 49 2.91 9.90 14.46
N GLY A 50 3.08 11.20 14.19
CA GLY A 50 4.22 11.73 13.44
C GLY A 50 4.24 11.32 11.96
N ARG A 51 3.20 10.63 11.47
CA ARG A 51 3.13 10.14 10.09
C ARG A 51 2.79 11.27 9.12
N SER A 52 3.35 11.22 7.93
CA SER A 52 2.96 12.11 6.83
C SER A 52 1.76 11.52 6.09
N TYR A 53 0.75 12.37 5.85
CA TYR A 53 -0.47 12.02 5.12
C TYR A 53 -0.55 12.77 3.79
N CYS A 54 -0.85 12.03 2.73
CA CYS A 54 -1.09 12.56 1.39
C CYS A 54 -2.54 12.32 0.97
N ASP A 55 -3.21 13.35 0.42
CA ASP A 55 -4.54 13.17 -0.17
C ASP A 55 -4.43 12.36 -1.48
N VAL A 56 -5.28 11.35 -1.61
CA VAL A 56 -5.51 10.66 -2.88
C VAL A 56 -6.58 11.43 -3.64
N LEU A 57 -6.21 11.97 -4.80
CA LEU A 57 -7.09 12.72 -5.67
C LEU A 57 -7.79 11.80 -6.66
N THR A 58 -9.05 12.10 -6.95
CA THR A 58 -9.76 11.48 -8.07
C THR A 58 -9.16 11.91 -9.39
N GLY A 59 -9.05 10.99 -10.34
CA GLY A 59 -8.52 11.29 -11.66
C GLY A 59 -8.70 10.12 -12.63
N ARG A 60 -8.07 10.24 -13.80
CA ARG A 60 -8.08 9.21 -14.85
C ARG A 60 -6.69 8.82 -15.32
N GLU A 61 -5.73 9.72 -15.18
CA GLU A 61 -4.36 9.53 -15.65
C GLU A 61 -3.42 9.34 -14.46
N GLN A 62 -2.43 8.47 -14.60
CA GLN A 62 -1.46 8.14 -13.55
C GLN A 62 -0.72 9.40 -13.06
N ALA A 63 -0.48 10.38 -13.94
CA ALA A 63 0.20 11.63 -13.61
C ALA A 63 -0.59 12.53 -12.64
N GLU A 64 -1.89 12.28 -12.47
CA GLU A 64 -2.76 13.03 -11.53
C GLU A 64 -2.73 12.45 -10.11
N GLY A 65 -2.15 11.25 -9.95
CA GLY A 65 -2.11 10.51 -8.69
C GLY A 65 -0.84 10.77 -7.87
N ILE A 66 -0.66 9.95 -6.83
CA ILE A 66 0.55 9.92 -6.01
C ILE A 66 1.56 9.03 -6.72
N LEU A 67 2.67 9.62 -7.16
CA LEU A 67 3.68 8.91 -7.94
C LEU A 67 4.75 8.32 -7.01
N ILE A 68 4.93 7.01 -7.05
CA ILE A 68 5.92 6.29 -6.24
C ILE A 68 7.05 5.82 -7.16
N ASP A 69 8.26 6.32 -6.91
CA ASP A 69 9.45 5.90 -7.64
C ASP A 69 9.96 4.59 -7.08
N LEU A 70 10.19 3.61 -7.97
CA LEU A 70 10.67 2.29 -7.59
C LEU A 70 12.20 2.23 -7.76
N PRO A 71 12.93 1.77 -6.75
CA PRO A 71 14.37 1.57 -6.88
C PRO A 71 14.65 0.49 -7.94
N PRO A 72 15.84 0.50 -8.57
CA PRO A 72 16.21 -0.56 -9.51
C PRO A 72 16.09 -1.95 -8.88
N HIS A 73 15.30 -2.82 -9.51
CA HIS A 73 15.01 -4.17 -9.03
C HIS A 73 14.90 -5.14 -10.23
N THR A 74 15.18 -6.41 -10.01
CA THR A 74 15.20 -7.44 -11.07
C THR A 74 13.99 -8.37 -11.05
N GLY A 75 13.32 -8.49 -9.91
CA GLY A 75 12.12 -9.31 -9.71
C GLY A 75 10.87 -8.44 -9.56
N PRO A 76 9.71 -9.02 -9.21
CA PRO A 76 8.60 -8.23 -8.67
C PRO A 76 8.98 -7.64 -7.30
N LEU A 77 8.37 -6.52 -6.94
CA LEU A 77 8.48 -5.95 -5.59
C LEU A 77 7.12 -5.82 -4.92
N THR A 78 7.13 -5.67 -3.61
CA THR A 78 5.93 -5.44 -2.80
C THR A 78 5.87 -3.98 -2.40
N LEU A 79 4.80 -3.28 -2.81
CA LEU A 79 4.41 -1.98 -2.32
C LEU A 79 3.38 -2.15 -1.21
N SER A 80 3.59 -1.52 -0.05
CA SER A 80 2.58 -1.45 1.00
C SER A 80 2.34 -0.01 1.48
N PHE A 81 1.13 0.26 1.94
CA PHE A 81 0.75 1.54 2.54
C PHE A 81 -0.52 1.40 3.37
N ASP A 82 -0.75 2.34 4.27
CA ASP A 82 -2.00 2.45 5.02
C ASP A 82 -2.96 3.36 4.27
N LEU A 83 -4.14 2.86 3.91
CA LEU A 83 -5.24 3.63 3.32
C LEU A 83 -6.19 4.09 4.42
N HIS A 84 -6.64 5.33 4.35
CA HIS A 84 -7.56 5.94 5.32
C HIS A 84 -8.70 6.68 4.62
N ASN A 85 -9.87 6.73 5.24
CA ASN A 85 -10.89 7.67 4.81
C ASN A 85 -10.57 9.07 5.35
N ARG A 86 -11.09 10.08 4.64
CA ARG A 86 -10.88 11.49 4.93
C ARG A 86 -12.12 12.10 5.58
N HIS A 87 -12.03 12.48 6.85
CA HIS A 87 -13.12 13.14 7.57
C HIS A 87 -12.86 14.64 7.76
N THR A 88 -13.90 15.46 7.65
CA THR A 88 -13.85 16.89 8.03
C THR A 88 -14.56 17.07 9.36
N TYR A 89 -13.75 17.25 10.41
CA TYR A 89 -14.16 17.38 11.79
C TYR A 89 -14.92 18.68 12.08
N SER A 90 -15.99 18.57 12.85
CA SER A 90 -16.75 19.70 13.37
C SER A 90 -17.33 19.37 14.75
N GLU A 91 -16.92 20.13 15.77
CA GLU A 91 -17.46 20.03 17.13
C GLU A 91 -18.97 20.25 17.18
N ASP A 92 -19.47 21.22 16.40
CA ASP A 92 -20.89 21.57 16.41
C ASP A 92 -21.75 20.45 15.82
N LEU A 93 -21.26 19.75 14.79
CA LEU A 93 -21.94 18.57 14.26
C LEU A 93 -21.97 17.42 15.28
N ILE A 94 -20.92 17.25 16.08
CA ILE A 94 -20.87 16.21 17.13
C ILE A 94 -21.85 16.55 18.24
N ARG A 95 -21.81 17.79 18.75
CA ARG A 95 -22.72 18.27 19.81
C ARG A 95 -24.18 18.18 19.36
N GLY A 96 -24.45 18.43 18.08
CA GLY A 96 -25.78 18.31 17.49
C GLY A 96 -26.20 16.89 17.13
N ASN A 97 -25.41 15.84 17.43
CA ASN A 97 -25.63 14.45 17.01
C ASN A 97 -25.89 14.30 15.49
N ARG A 98 -25.26 15.17 14.71
CA ARG A 98 -25.31 15.23 13.25
C ARG A 98 -23.94 14.98 12.65
N ALA A 99 -23.04 14.29 13.35
CA ALA A 99 -21.67 14.03 12.90
C ALA A 99 -21.45 12.66 12.22
N PHE A 100 -22.39 11.72 12.38
CA PHE A 100 -22.28 10.37 11.81
C PHE A 100 -22.01 10.38 10.30
N ARG A 101 -20.88 9.84 9.82
CA ARG A 101 -20.56 9.65 8.40
C ARG A 101 -20.04 8.23 8.22
N GLN A 102 -20.51 7.53 7.20
CA GLN A 102 -19.87 6.31 6.71
C GLN A 102 -19.24 6.61 5.36
N TYR A 103 -17.96 6.32 5.25
CA TYR A 103 -17.15 6.59 4.07
C TYR A 103 -16.78 5.28 3.39
N THR A 104 -16.91 5.24 2.07
CA THR A 104 -16.35 4.17 1.24
C THR A 104 -15.54 4.80 0.11
N ALA A 105 -14.22 4.71 0.20
CA ALA A 105 -13.30 5.20 -0.84
C ALA A 105 -12.75 4.03 -1.65
N THR A 106 -12.68 4.22 -2.97
CA THR A 106 -12.08 3.29 -3.92
C THR A 106 -10.93 3.98 -4.65
N ILE A 107 -9.78 3.32 -4.69
CA ILE A 107 -8.56 3.78 -5.35
C ILE A 107 -8.04 2.69 -6.30
N GLY A 108 -7.29 3.09 -7.32
CA GLY A 108 -6.53 2.22 -8.20
C GLY A 108 -5.02 2.43 -8.01
N VAL A 109 -4.26 1.35 -8.17
CA VAL A 109 -2.81 1.40 -8.34
C VAL A 109 -2.50 1.10 -9.80
N LEU A 110 -1.83 2.02 -10.48
CA LEU A 110 -1.57 1.97 -11.92
C LEU A 110 -0.06 1.97 -12.21
N THR A 111 0.32 1.34 -13.31
CA THR A 111 1.65 1.48 -13.94
C THR A 111 1.78 2.84 -14.64
N ALA A 112 2.98 3.15 -15.13
CA ALA A 112 3.26 4.40 -15.84
C ALA A 112 2.48 4.56 -17.16
N ASP A 113 2.01 3.47 -17.77
CA ASP A 113 1.21 3.45 -19.00
C ASP A 113 -0.32 3.41 -18.75
N ASN A 114 -0.77 3.71 -17.52
CA ASN A 114 -2.16 3.66 -17.07
C ASN A 114 -2.77 2.24 -17.00
N THR A 115 -1.95 1.19 -17.00
CA THR A 115 -2.46 -0.16 -16.74
C THR A 115 -2.79 -0.32 -15.25
N LEU A 116 -4.03 -0.72 -14.95
CA LEU A 116 -4.46 -0.99 -13.59
C LEU A 116 -3.84 -2.29 -13.06
N ILE A 117 -3.08 -2.19 -11.97
CA ILE A 117 -2.52 -3.33 -11.24
C ILE A 117 -3.58 -3.91 -10.31
N THR A 118 -4.16 -3.06 -9.46
CA THR A 118 -5.18 -3.48 -8.49
C THR A 118 -6.09 -2.32 -8.07
N ARG A 119 -7.25 -2.66 -7.51
CA ARG A 119 -8.11 -1.73 -6.78
C ARG A 119 -8.05 -2.02 -5.29
N ALA A 120 -8.02 -0.97 -4.50
CA ALA A 120 -8.17 -1.03 -3.05
C ALA A 120 -9.40 -0.24 -2.61
N ILE A 121 -10.04 -0.71 -1.54
CA ILE A 121 -11.25 -0.11 -0.98
C ILE A 121 -11.07 -0.01 0.52
N ILE A 122 -11.45 1.13 1.09
CA ILE A 122 -11.61 1.27 2.54
C ILE A 122 -13.04 1.69 2.86
N GLN A 123 -13.59 1.08 3.91
CA GLN A 123 -14.82 1.52 4.54
C GLN A 123 -14.59 1.84 6.01
N SER A 124 -15.02 3.00 6.47
CA SER A 124 -14.98 3.34 7.89
C SER A 124 -16.10 4.30 8.27
N GLU A 125 -16.38 4.37 9.56
CA GLU A 125 -17.39 5.25 10.12
C GLU A 125 -16.75 6.28 11.04
N PHE A 126 -17.33 7.47 11.03
CA PHE A 126 -17.07 8.51 12.01
C PHE A 126 -18.36 8.82 12.74
N ARG A 127 -18.33 8.72 14.06
CA ARG A 127 -19.46 8.99 14.97
C ARG A 127 -19.07 10.05 15.99
N VAL A 128 -17.85 9.96 16.52
CA VAL A 128 -17.31 10.80 17.58
C VAL A 128 -15.85 11.14 17.34
N ALA A 129 -15.32 12.12 18.08
CA ALA A 129 -13.93 12.56 17.96
C ALA A 129 -12.89 11.43 18.13
N GLY A 130 -13.20 10.41 18.94
CA GLY A 130 -12.34 9.25 19.16
C GLY A 130 -12.20 8.32 17.94
N ASP A 131 -13.02 8.48 16.90
CA ASP A 131 -12.91 7.70 15.67
C ASP A 131 -11.85 8.25 14.71
N LEU A 132 -11.28 9.42 15.02
CA LEU A 132 -10.13 9.95 14.30
C LEU A 132 -8.88 9.13 14.65
N LEU A 133 -8.16 8.71 13.61
CA LEU A 133 -6.86 8.04 13.81
C LEU A 133 -5.80 9.03 14.31
N ASP A 134 -5.83 10.26 13.79
CA ASP A 134 -4.90 11.33 14.17
C ASP A 134 -5.54 12.71 13.93
N ARG A 135 -4.92 13.74 14.49
CA ARG A 135 -5.18 15.16 14.16
C ARG A 135 -4.03 15.65 13.30
N ILE A 136 -4.33 16.31 12.19
CA ILE A 136 -3.28 16.83 11.30
C ILE A 136 -2.89 18.25 11.70
N GLY A 137 -1.59 18.51 11.81
CA GLY A 137 -1.04 19.85 12.09
C GLY A 137 -1.10 20.80 10.89
N GLY A 138 -0.68 22.05 11.12
CA GLY A 138 -0.60 23.08 10.06
C GLY A 138 -1.96 23.64 9.63
N GLY A 139 -2.93 23.65 10.53
CA GLY A 139 -4.23 24.29 10.33
C GLY A 139 -4.38 25.59 11.13
N ALA A 140 -5.47 26.32 10.85
CA ALA A 140 -5.81 27.58 11.52
C ALA A 140 -6.68 27.41 12.79
N GLY A 141 -7.04 26.18 13.15
CA GLY A 141 -7.86 25.90 14.34
C GLY A 141 -7.08 25.95 15.65
N PRO A 142 -7.76 25.87 16.80
CA PRO A 142 -7.12 25.77 18.12
C PRO A 142 -6.09 24.63 18.15
N GLY A 143 -4.88 24.91 18.64
CA GLY A 143 -3.78 23.95 18.64
C GLY A 143 -3.11 23.73 17.27
N GLY A 144 -3.39 24.59 16.28
CA GLY A 144 -2.77 24.50 14.95
C GLY A 144 -3.25 23.29 14.14
N VAL A 145 -4.43 22.75 14.47
CA VAL A 145 -4.99 21.56 13.83
C VAL A 145 -5.79 21.91 12.59
N LYS A 146 -5.68 21.09 11.55
CA LYS A 146 -6.58 21.13 10.39
C LYS A 146 -7.94 20.56 10.78
N ALA A 147 -8.97 21.02 10.06
CA ALA A 147 -10.32 20.45 10.17
C ALA A 147 -10.40 19.04 9.55
N VAL A 148 -9.42 18.63 8.74
CA VAL A 148 -9.42 17.35 8.05
C VAL A 148 -8.53 16.37 8.80
N ALA A 149 -9.00 15.12 8.94
CA ALA A 149 -8.32 14.07 9.67
C ALA A 149 -8.58 12.67 9.06
N PRO A 150 -7.65 11.72 9.21
CA PRO A 150 -7.85 10.32 8.83
C PRO A 150 -8.82 9.59 9.77
N THR A 151 -9.65 8.72 9.19
CA THR A 151 -10.54 7.80 9.92
C THR A 151 -10.46 6.39 9.34
N GLY A 152 -10.34 5.40 10.22
CA GLY A 152 -10.08 4.02 9.82
C GLY A 152 -8.71 3.82 9.18
N THR A 153 -8.26 2.57 9.12
CA THR A 153 -7.00 2.17 8.52
C THR A 153 -7.20 0.83 7.85
N GLU A 154 -6.87 0.76 6.56
CA GLU A 154 -6.82 -0.48 5.80
C GLU A 154 -5.38 -0.66 5.26
N PRO A 155 -4.64 -1.69 5.70
CA PRO A 155 -3.30 -1.96 5.18
C PRO A 155 -3.41 -2.56 3.76
N ILE A 156 -2.81 -1.88 2.79
CA ILE A 156 -2.79 -2.31 1.40
C ILE A 156 -1.42 -2.91 1.08
N VAL A 157 -1.43 -4.06 0.40
CA VAL A 157 -0.23 -4.74 -0.10
C VAL A 157 -0.45 -5.05 -1.57
N VAL A 158 0.49 -4.61 -2.41
CA VAL A 158 0.41 -4.74 -3.87
C VAL A 158 1.72 -5.31 -4.39
N THR A 159 1.63 -6.39 -5.16
CA THR A 159 2.77 -6.90 -5.93
C THR A 159 2.90 -6.10 -7.21
N ILE A 160 4.01 -5.39 -7.37
CA ILE A 160 4.34 -4.66 -8.59
C ILE A 160 5.14 -5.59 -9.52
N PRO A 161 4.73 -5.72 -10.79
CA PRO A 161 5.47 -6.52 -11.77
C PRO A 161 6.91 -6.05 -11.97
N ALA A 162 7.79 -6.98 -12.33
CA ALA A 162 9.16 -6.66 -12.69
C ALA A 162 9.22 -5.73 -13.91
N GLY A 163 10.14 -4.77 -13.90
CA GLY A 163 10.37 -3.84 -15.02
C GLY A 163 9.62 -2.51 -14.89
N GLU A 164 8.70 -2.38 -13.94
CA GLU A 164 8.12 -1.09 -13.60
C GLU A 164 9.16 -0.21 -12.89
N SER A 165 9.20 1.08 -13.24
CA SER A 165 10.08 2.06 -12.55
C SER A 165 9.31 3.04 -11.68
N ARG A 166 8.00 3.07 -11.84
CA ARG A 166 7.08 3.97 -11.14
C ARG A 166 5.69 3.40 -11.18
N VAL A 167 4.95 3.62 -10.09
CA VAL A 167 3.51 3.37 -10.03
C VAL A 167 2.78 4.60 -9.50
N SER A 168 1.47 4.67 -9.76
CA SER A 168 0.61 5.75 -9.31
C SER A 168 -0.54 5.23 -8.46
N ILE A 169 -0.82 5.90 -7.35
CA ILE A 169 -2.03 5.68 -6.54
C ILE A 169 -3.03 6.78 -6.88
N LEU A 170 -4.18 6.39 -7.43
CA LEU A 170 -5.18 7.32 -7.96
C LEU A 170 -6.56 7.02 -7.39
N GLY A 171 -7.34 8.06 -7.11
CA GLY A 171 -8.70 7.93 -6.63
C GLY A 171 -9.70 7.64 -7.75
N GLU A 172 -10.65 6.74 -7.50
CA GLU A 172 -11.73 6.46 -8.45
C GLU A 172 -13.06 7.05 -7.96
N LYS A 173 -13.44 6.77 -6.71
CA LYS A 173 -14.76 7.12 -6.19
C LYS A 173 -14.75 7.25 -4.67
N LEU A 174 -15.51 8.22 -4.14
CA LEU A 174 -15.92 8.27 -2.74
C LEU A 174 -17.44 8.20 -2.64
N THR A 175 -17.92 7.36 -1.73
CA THR A 175 -19.31 7.36 -1.27
C THR A 175 -19.34 7.83 0.17
N VAL A 176 -20.24 8.76 0.50
CA VAL A 176 -20.44 9.25 1.87
C VAL A 176 -21.89 9.10 2.24
N ILE A 177 -22.18 8.23 3.21
CA ILE A 177 -23.52 8.10 3.79
C ILE A 177 -23.59 8.96 5.05
N ARG A 178 -24.64 9.76 5.13
CA ARG A 178 -24.99 10.64 6.25
C ARG A 178 -26.41 10.30 6.71
N PRO A 179 -26.84 10.76 7.91
CA PRO A 179 -28.21 10.52 8.37
C PRO A 179 -29.27 11.09 7.41
N ASP A 180 -28.94 12.13 6.66
CA ASP A 180 -29.83 12.87 5.77
C ASP A 180 -29.67 12.50 4.28
N GLY A 181 -28.75 11.60 3.92
CA GLY A 181 -28.58 11.20 2.52
C GLY A 181 -27.27 10.49 2.19
N THR A 182 -27.05 10.28 0.90
CA THR A 182 -25.81 9.68 0.37
C THR A 182 -25.25 10.54 -0.74
N ASP A 183 -23.96 10.87 -0.66
CA ASP A 183 -23.23 11.56 -1.70
C ASP A 183 -22.27 10.61 -2.42
N ASN A 184 -22.07 10.84 -3.72
CA ASN A 184 -21.07 10.15 -4.52
C ASN A 184 -20.16 11.19 -5.19
N PHE A 185 -18.84 10.98 -5.12
CA PHE A 185 -17.84 11.87 -5.69
C PHE A 185 -16.92 11.11 -6.64
N THR A 186 -16.90 11.55 -7.90
CA THR A 186 -16.08 11.00 -8.99
C THR A 186 -15.46 12.09 -9.87
N ALA A 187 -15.73 13.37 -9.56
CA ALA A 187 -15.21 14.50 -10.32
C ALA A 187 -13.69 14.64 -10.07
N PRO A 188 -12.84 14.73 -11.13
CA PRO A 188 -11.39 14.79 -11.00
C PRO A 188 -10.88 15.92 -10.09
N GLY A 189 -9.69 15.72 -9.53
CA GLY A 189 -9.00 16.67 -8.65
C GLY A 189 -9.56 16.74 -7.23
N ARG A 190 -10.58 15.93 -6.90
CA ARG A 190 -11.17 15.93 -5.56
C ARG A 190 -10.43 14.95 -4.64
N PRO A 191 -9.96 15.39 -3.45
CA PRO A 191 -9.47 14.50 -2.42
C PRO A 191 -10.56 13.55 -1.92
N ILE A 192 -10.31 12.24 -1.96
CA ILE A 192 -11.27 11.22 -1.54
C ILE A 192 -10.81 10.32 -0.40
N ALA A 193 -9.50 10.13 -0.26
CA ALA A 193 -8.89 9.26 0.75
C ALA A 193 -7.52 9.83 1.14
N LEU A 194 -6.87 9.22 2.13
CA LEU A 194 -5.50 9.55 2.53
C LEU A 194 -4.66 8.28 2.49
N ILE A 195 -3.38 8.40 2.14
CA ILE A 195 -2.41 7.33 2.41
C ILE A 195 -1.35 7.79 3.41
N SER A 196 -0.80 6.83 4.15
CA SER A 196 0.39 7.00 4.98
C SER A 196 1.26 5.73 4.97
N ASN A 197 2.43 5.78 5.60
CA ASN A 197 3.28 4.61 5.84
C ASN A 197 3.62 3.81 4.55
N VAL A 198 4.07 4.51 3.51
CA VAL A 198 4.37 3.90 2.21
C VAL A 198 5.74 3.20 2.25
N MET A 199 5.75 1.89 2.03
CA MET A 199 6.94 1.03 2.14
C MET A 199 7.11 0.17 0.88
N LEU A 200 8.37 -0.11 0.54
CA LEU A 200 8.77 -1.02 -0.53
C LEU A 200 9.55 -2.18 0.05
N GLU A 201 9.32 -3.38 -0.48
CA GLU A 201 10.06 -4.60 -0.16
C GLU A 201 10.47 -5.33 -1.46
N TYR A 202 11.78 -5.55 -1.65
CA TYR A 202 12.37 -6.13 -2.88
C TYR A 202 13.69 -6.87 -2.64
#